data_AF-A0A822CQS6-F1
#
_entry.id   AF-A0A822CQS6-F1
#
_cell.length_a   1.000
_cell.length_b   1.000
_cell.length_c   1.000
_cell.angle_alpha   90.00
_cell.angle_beta   90.00
_cell.angle_gamma   90.00
#
_symmetry.space_group_name_H-M   'P 1'
#
loop_
_entity.id
_entity.type
_entity.pdbx_description
1 polymer ?
#
loop_
_entity_poly.entity_id
_entity_poly.type
_entity_poly.pdbx_seq_one_letter_code
_entity_poly.pdbx_strand_id
1 'polypeptide(L)'
;EKRREKALIKLARKTKSIKKQGNNIGIFGLTSTGKSTMINSLLGEKLADIGVGETTKEMTPYHGTRYTLWDTPGRNDESAYTNQEYISFIKGLTQRLILIQYTIKEILNLIRLFDDLGLDYDIVVNKFDDIDEDEQDKFRRQIQREILSFKLKCKKNVFFLSASYPRMFSDWLKMVHHLTEECLDYDDYTATYTESESESELNSDSSSSSDTDDDN
;
A
#
# COMPACT_ATOMS: atom_id res chain seq x y z
N GLU A 1 11.16 23.19 -17.64
CA GLU A 1 10.81 21.75 -17.55
C GLU A 1 11.69 20.80 -18.37
N LYS A 2 11.37 20.52 -19.65
CA LYS A 2 11.74 19.27 -20.36
C LYS A 2 13.24 18.90 -20.39
N ARG A 3 14.15 19.88 -20.41
CA ARG A 3 15.61 19.62 -20.38
C ARG A 3 16.09 19.16 -19.00
N ARG A 4 15.54 19.71 -17.92
CA ARG A 4 15.86 19.32 -16.54
C ARG A 4 15.30 17.93 -16.25
N GLU A 5 14.05 17.69 -16.61
CA GLU A 5 13.38 16.39 -16.49
C GLU A 5 14.15 15.27 -17.22
N LYS A 6 14.57 15.51 -18.46
CA LYS A 6 15.38 14.55 -19.22
C LYS A 6 16.76 14.31 -18.61
N ALA A 7 17.39 15.34 -18.04
CA ALA A 7 18.66 15.20 -17.32
C ALA A 7 18.50 14.45 -16.00
N LEU A 8 17.41 14.69 -15.28
CA LEU A 8 17.02 13.99 -14.05
C LEU A 8 16.76 12.52 -14.32
N ILE A 9 15.98 12.18 -15.34
CA ILE A 9 15.76 10.79 -15.75
C ILE A 9 17.09 10.13 -16.13
N LYS A 10 17.99 10.85 -16.81
CA LYS A 10 19.33 10.32 -17.16
C LYS A 10 20.20 10.07 -15.93
N LEU A 11 20.14 10.95 -14.92
CA LEU A 11 20.82 10.75 -13.64
C LEU A 11 20.20 9.59 -12.87
N ALA A 12 18.87 9.56 -12.76
CA ALA A 12 18.12 8.52 -12.10
C ALA A 12 18.41 7.15 -12.69
N ARG A 13 18.51 7.03 -14.02
CA ARG A 13 18.92 5.79 -14.71
C ARG A 13 20.33 5.33 -14.31
N LYS A 14 21.28 6.26 -14.12
CA LYS A 14 22.65 5.97 -13.69
C LYS A 14 22.78 5.65 -12.20
N THR A 15 21.83 6.08 -11.38
CA THR A 15 21.79 5.77 -9.95
C THR A 15 21.69 4.26 -9.74
N LYS A 16 22.65 3.69 -8.98
CA LYS A 16 22.61 2.29 -8.56
C LYS A 16 21.53 2.10 -7.48
N SER A 17 20.91 0.94 -7.43
CA SER A 17 20.01 0.58 -6.33
C SER A 17 20.80 0.34 -5.05
N ILE A 18 20.17 0.61 -3.90
CA ILE A 18 20.58 0.05 -2.62
C ILE A 18 20.15 -1.41 -2.62
N LYS A 19 21.10 -2.34 -2.47
CA LYS A 19 20.76 -3.76 -2.32
C LYS A 19 20.02 -3.94 -0.99
N LYS A 20 18.79 -4.47 -1.05
CA LYS A 20 18.01 -4.88 0.11
C LYS A 20 17.93 -6.41 0.12
N GLN A 21 18.03 -7.03 1.29
CA GLN A 21 17.84 -8.47 1.46
C GLN A 21 16.36 -8.76 1.72
N GLY A 22 15.87 -9.91 1.24
CA GLY A 22 14.47 -10.32 1.41
C GLY A 22 13.46 -9.53 0.56
N ASN A 23 12.18 -9.78 0.81
CA ASN A 23 11.08 -9.14 0.09
C ASN A 23 10.82 -7.72 0.64
N ASN A 24 11.09 -6.69 -0.16
CA ASN A 24 10.99 -5.29 0.21
C ASN A 24 9.90 -4.59 -0.60
N ILE A 25 8.75 -4.38 0.02
CA ILE A 25 7.53 -3.89 -0.63
C ILE A 25 7.38 -2.40 -0.28
N GLY A 26 7.42 -1.52 -1.28
CA GLY A 26 7.15 -0.10 -1.07
C GLY A 26 5.68 0.24 -1.27
N ILE A 27 5.11 1.03 -0.35
CA ILE A 27 3.73 1.50 -0.40
C ILE A 27 3.75 3.00 -0.70
N PHE A 28 3.18 3.36 -1.83
CA PHE A 28 3.15 4.72 -2.38
C PHE A 28 1.70 5.17 -2.51
N GLY A 29 1.44 6.47 -2.39
CA GLY A 29 0.08 7.02 -2.46
C GLY A 29 0.01 8.39 -1.81
N LEU A 30 -0.97 9.20 -2.22
CA LEU A 30 -1.21 10.49 -1.57
C LEU A 30 -1.54 10.34 -0.09
N THR A 31 -1.44 11.42 0.67
CA THR A 31 -1.99 11.46 2.03
C THR A 31 -3.45 11.04 2.02
N SER A 32 -3.88 10.31 3.06
CA SER A 32 -5.25 9.83 3.23
C SER A 32 -5.74 8.74 2.26
N THR A 33 -4.91 8.21 1.35
CA THR A 33 -5.29 7.04 0.52
C THR A 33 -5.30 5.71 1.30
N GLY A 34 -4.98 5.74 2.60
CA GLY A 34 -5.02 4.57 3.48
C GLY A 34 -3.73 3.73 3.50
N LYS A 35 -2.56 4.34 3.28
CA LYS A 35 -1.24 3.66 3.37
C LYS A 35 -1.01 3.01 4.73
N SER A 36 -1.14 3.76 5.84
CA SER A 36 -0.96 3.20 7.19
C SER A 36 -1.95 2.08 7.49
N THR A 37 -3.22 2.25 7.08
CA THR A 37 -4.24 1.19 7.19
C THR A 37 -3.83 -0.05 6.41
N MET A 38 -3.34 0.10 5.17
CA MET A 38 -2.82 -1.01 4.36
C MET A 38 -1.66 -1.71 5.05
N ILE A 39 -0.71 -0.96 5.61
CA ILE A 39 0.46 -1.50 6.33
C ILE A 39 -0.01 -2.35 7.50
N ASN A 40 -0.88 -1.81 8.35
CA ASN A 40 -1.39 -2.51 9.52
C ASN A 40 -2.16 -3.77 9.13
N SER A 41 -3.03 -3.67 8.14
CA SER A 41 -3.79 -4.82 7.64
C SER A 41 -2.89 -5.88 6.97
N LEU A 42 -1.78 -5.49 6.33
CA LEU A 42 -0.81 -6.44 5.78
C LEU A 42 0.08 -7.07 6.85
N LEU A 43 0.34 -6.39 7.97
CA LEU A 43 1.12 -6.94 9.09
C LEU A 43 0.28 -7.80 10.04
N GLY A 44 -1.04 -7.63 10.04
CA GLY A 44 -1.93 -8.23 11.04
C GLY A 44 -1.89 -7.52 12.40
N GLU A 45 -1.14 -6.42 12.53
CA GLU A 45 -0.93 -5.66 13.76
C GLU A 45 -1.07 -4.15 13.52
N LYS A 46 -1.45 -3.37 14.55
CA LYS A 46 -1.56 -1.90 14.47
C LYS A 46 -0.22 -1.22 14.78
N LEU A 47 0.74 -1.29 13.86
CA LEU A 47 2.10 -0.76 14.05
C LEU A 47 2.34 0.63 13.46
N ALA A 48 1.65 0.97 12.37
CA ALA A 48 1.71 2.29 11.72
C ALA A 48 0.63 3.22 12.28
N ASP A 49 1.02 4.46 12.59
CA ASP A 49 0.09 5.48 13.10
C ASP A 49 -0.97 5.86 12.04
N ILE A 50 -2.20 6.07 12.51
CA ILE A 50 -3.37 6.43 11.69
C ILE A 50 -3.93 7.76 12.20
N GLY A 51 -3.86 8.83 11.40
CA GLY A 51 -4.41 10.13 11.80
C GLY A 51 -4.42 11.20 10.70
N VAL A 52 -5.22 12.26 10.92
CA VAL A 52 -5.30 13.43 10.04
C VAL A 52 -4.12 14.37 10.35
N GLY A 53 -3.15 14.45 9.45
CA GLY A 53 -1.98 15.33 9.57
C GLY A 53 -0.65 14.62 9.78
N GLU A 54 -0.68 13.30 10.03
CA GLU A 54 0.52 12.48 10.07
C GLU A 54 1.09 12.32 8.66
N THR A 55 2.09 13.14 8.36
CA THR A 55 2.83 13.04 7.12
C THR A 55 4.13 12.33 7.43
N THR A 56 4.26 11.07 7.00
CA THR A 56 5.53 10.34 7.00
C THR A 56 6.58 11.24 6.32
N LYS A 57 7.58 11.69 7.07
CA LYS A 57 8.62 12.62 6.56
C LYS A 57 9.76 11.89 5.86
N GLU A 58 9.95 10.62 6.23
CA GLU A 58 11.06 9.75 5.80
C GLU A 58 10.52 8.37 5.39
N MET A 59 11.31 7.59 4.64
CA MET A 59 10.94 6.21 4.30
C MET A 59 11.05 5.34 5.55
N THR A 60 9.93 4.82 6.03
CA THR A 60 9.87 4.10 7.32
C THR A 60 9.66 2.61 7.07
N PRO A 61 10.56 1.73 7.54
CA PRO A 61 10.39 0.29 7.43
C PRO A 61 9.48 -0.26 8.54
N TYR A 62 8.62 -1.20 8.17
CA TYR A 62 7.86 -2.06 9.07
C TYR A 62 8.17 -3.51 8.72
N HIS A 63 8.67 -4.26 9.69
CA HIS A 63 9.17 -5.62 9.48
C HIS A 63 8.08 -6.64 9.77
N GLY A 64 7.73 -7.45 8.76
CA GLY A 64 7.04 -8.72 8.94
C GLY A 64 8.03 -9.88 8.95
N THR A 65 7.53 -11.10 9.15
CA THR A 65 8.37 -12.30 9.30
C THR A 65 9.28 -12.58 8.09
N ARG A 66 8.80 -12.34 6.86
CA ARG A 66 9.53 -12.62 5.61
C ARG A 66 9.61 -11.43 4.64
N TYR A 67 9.09 -10.28 5.03
CA TYR A 67 9.04 -9.09 4.20
C TYR A 67 9.23 -7.82 5.02
N THR A 68 9.60 -6.73 4.35
CA THR A 68 9.60 -5.39 4.93
C THR A 68 8.68 -4.52 4.10
N LEU A 69 7.66 -3.95 4.75
CA LEU A 69 6.82 -2.91 4.16
C LEU A 69 7.51 -1.56 4.38
N TRP A 70 7.59 -0.76 3.33
CA TRP A 70 8.15 0.57 3.41
C TRP A 70 7.06 1.60 3.19
N ASP A 71 6.73 2.36 4.25
CA ASP A 71 5.89 3.53 4.13
C ASP A 71 6.69 4.67 3.51
N THR A 72 6.07 5.34 2.54
CA THR A 72 6.70 6.46 1.84
C THR A 72 5.90 7.73 2.05
N PRO A 73 6.59 8.89 2.17
CA PRO A 73 5.92 10.18 2.28
C PRO A 73 4.85 10.36 1.21
N GLY A 74 3.63 10.71 1.62
CA GLY A 74 2.48 10.91 0.72
C GLY A 74 2.55 12.22 -0.07
N ARG A 75 3.68 12.51 -0.71
CA ARG A 75 3.98 13.81 -1.31
C ARG A 75 3.93 13.73 -2.83
N ASN A 76 3.24 14.68 -3.45
CA ASN A 76 3.18 14.84 -4.90
C ASN A 76 4.22 15.85 -5.44
N ASP A 77 5.18 16.26 -4.61
CA ASP A 77 6.14 17.29 -4.99
C ASP A 77 7.21 16.75 -5.94
N GLU A 78 7.24 17.32 -7.14
CA GLU A 78 8.18 16.98 -8.22
C GLU A 78 9.66 17.10 -7.80
N SER A 79 9.96 17.91 -6.78
CA SER A 79 11.31 18.07 -6.23
C SER A 79 11.79 16.84 -5.44
N ALA A 80 10.89 16.08 -4.81
CA ALA A 80 11.26 14.90 -4.01
C ALA A 80 11.77 13.74 -4.88
N TYR A 81 11.23 13.61 -6.10
CA TYR A 81 11.63 12.60 -7.08
C TYR A 81 12.99 12.86 -7.72
N THR A 82 13.65 13.98 -7.39
CA THR A 82 14.98 14.32 -7.87
C THR A 82 16.11 13.86 -6.95
N ASN A 83 15.79 13.37 -5.76
CA ASN A 83 16.81 12.89 -4.82
C ASN A 83 17.36 11.52 -5.27
N GLN A 84 18.68 11.43 -5.43
CA GLN A 84 19.38 10.19 -5.76
C GLN A 84 19.09 9.07 -4.75
N GLU A 85 18.91 9.41 -3.48
CA GLU A 85 18.57 8.46 -2.42
C GLU A 85 17.18 7.85 -2.65
N TYR A 86 16.18 8.66 -2.99
CA TYR A 86 14.85 8.19 -3.35
C TYR A 86 14.87 7.26 -4.55
N ILE A 87 15.60 7.64 -5.61
CA ILE A 87 15.76 6.79 -6.80
C ILE A 87 16.44 5.46 -6.47
N SER A 88 17.49 5.50 -5.65
CA SER A 88 18.22 4.31 -5.23
C SER A 88 17.34 3.38 -4.40
N PHE A 89 16.51 3.96 -3.53
CA PHE A 89 15.53 3.26 -2.73
C PHE A 89 14.47 2.57 -3.58
N ILE A 90 13.76 3.28 -4.48
CA ILE A 90 12.69 2.68 -5.28
C ILE A 90 13.22 1.56 -6.19
N LYS A 91 14.46 1.69 -6.69
CA LYS A 91 15.12 0.65 -7.48
C LYS A 91 15.54 -0.57 -6.66
N GLY A 92 15.71 -0.41 -5.35
CA GLY A 92 16.06 -1.48 -4.42
C GLY A 92 14.87 -2.27 -3.89
N LEU A 93 13.64 -1.79 -4.09
CA LEU A 93 12.41 -2.51 -3.73
C LEU A 93 12.20 -3.72 -4.66
N THR A 94 11.69 -4.81 -4.10
CA THR A 94 11.24 -5.98 -4.85
C THR A 94 9.88 -5.73 -5.48
N GLN A 95 8.98 -5.05 -4.76
CA GLN A 95 7.61 -4.79 -5.19
C GLN A 95 7.18 -3.35 -4.84
N ARG A 96 6.25 -2.79 -5.62
CA ARG A 96 5.82 -1.39 -5.51
C ARG A 96 4.30 -1.32 -5.62
N LEU A 97 3.63 -1.06 -4.50
CA LEU A 97 2.18 -0.86 -4.43
C LEU A 97 1.85 0.63 -4.52
N ILE A 98 1.08 1.02 -5.53
CA ILE A 98 0.61 2.40 -5.71
C ILE A 98 -0.87 2.47 -5.33
N LEU A 99 -1.14 3.06 -4.17
CA LEU A 99 -2.49 3.26 -3.64
C LEU A 99 -3.11 4.51 -4.22
N ILE A 100 -4.29 4.34 -4.82
CA ILE A 100 -5.17 5.41 -5.28
C ILE A 100 -6.55 5.22 -4.67
N GLN A 101 -7.30 6.32 -4.51
CA GLN A 101 -8.70 6.25 -4.10
C GLN A 101 -9.63 6.46 -5.31
N TYR A 102 -9.44 7.55 -6.06
CA TYR A 102 -10.40 7.94 -7.10
C TYR A 102 -9.85 7.93 -8.54
N THR A 103 -8.58 8.27 -8.72
CA THR A 103 -7.98 8.41 -10.06
C THR A 103 -6.47 8.18 -10.03
N ILE A 104 -5.93 7.64 -11.12
CA ILE A 104 -4.49 7.49 -11.35
C ILE A 104 -3.82 8.85 -11.53
N LYS A 105 -4.56 9.84 -12.04
CA LYS A 105 -4.03 11.18 -12.37
C LYS A 105 -3.31 11.84 -11.19
N GLU A 106 -3.80 11.59 -9.97
CA GLU A 106 -3.27 12.12 -8.72
C GLU A 106 -1.82 11.73 -8.42
N ILE A 107 -1.36 10.55 -8.89
CA ILE A 107 -0.01 10.03 -8.64
C ILE A 107 0.75 9.74 -9.95
N LEU A 108 0.28 10.32 -11.05
CA LEU A 108 0.78 10.04 -12.39
C LEU A 108 2.27 10.37 -12.56
N ASN A 109 2.77 11.39 -11.88
CA ASN A 109 4.18 11.77 -11.95
C ASN A 109 5.10 10.67 -11.41
N LEU A 110 4.74 10.03 -10.30
CA LEU A 110 5.48 8.90 -9.74
C LEU A 110 5.38 7.66 -10.65
N ILE A 111 4.19 7.38 -11.17
CA ILE A 111 3.97 6.27 -12.09
C ILE A 111 4.84 6.41 -13.35
N ARG A 112 4.89 7.63 -13.92
CA ARG A 112 5.76 7.92 -15.08
C ARG A 112 7.22 7.73 -14.76
N LEU A 113 7.66 8.11 -13.56
CA LEU A 113 9.03 7.85 -13.11
C LEU A 113 9.33 6.35 -13.10
N PHE A 114 8.41 5.52 -12.58
CA PHE A 114 8.60 4.07 -12.59
C PHE A 114 8.67 3.51 -14.02
N ASP A 115 7.73 3.89 -14.89
CA ASP A 115 7.74 3.51 -16.30
C ASP A 115 9.05 3.93 -17.01
N ASP A 116 9.53 5.15 -16.76
CA ASP A 116 10.77 5.68 -17.36
C ASP A 116 12.04 4.97 -16.85
N LEU A 117 11.99 4.43 -15.63
CA LEU A 117 13.05 3.63 -15.04
C LEU A 117 12.91 2.13 -15.37
N GLY A 118 11.81 1.72 -16.00
CA GLY A 118 11.50 0.31 -16.27
C GLY A 118 11.19 -0.50 -15.01
N LEU A 119 10.71 0.18 -13.97
CA LEU A 119 10.33 -0.45 -12.70
C LEU A 119 8.87 -0.86 -12.76
N ASP A 120 8.61 -2.10 -12.44
CA ASP A 120 7.28 -2.66 -12.29
C ASP A 120 6.58 -2.16 -11.02
N TYR A 121 5.26 -2.08 -11.10
CA TYR A 121 4.39 -1.70 -9.99
C TYR A 121 3.00 -2.30 -10.16
N ASP A 122 2.29 -2.37 -9.03
CA ASP A 122 0.89 -2.76 -8.95
C ASP A 122 0.06 -1.55 -8.51
N ILE A 123 -1.13 -1.42 -9.08
CA ILE A 123 -2.08 -0.36 -8.68
C ILE A 123 -3.08 -0.98 -7.70
N VAL A 124 -3.27 -0.33 -6.55
CA VAL A 124 -4.27 -0.70 -5.56
C VAL A 124 -5.28 0.43 -5.46
N VAL A 125 -6.50 0.18 -5.94
CA VAL A 125 -7.65 1.04 -5.68
C VAL A 125 -8.15 0.69 -4.28
N ASN A 126 -7.79 1.52 -3.31
CA ASN A 126 -8.16 1.35 -1.91
C ASN A 126 -9.44 2.13 -1.58
N LYS A 127 -10.10 1.73 -0.49
CA LYS A 127 -11.42 2.24 -0.07
C LYS A 127 -12.50 2.01 -1.12
N PHE A 128 -12.43 0.88 -1.79
CA PHE A 128 -13.40 0.52 -2.82
C PHE A 128 -14.80 0.22 -2.23
N ASP A 129 -14.89 0.08 -0.90
CA ASP A 129 -16.13 0.07 -0.12
C ASP A 129 -16.89 1.41 -0.14
N ASP A 130 -16.22 2.54 -0.40
CA ASP A 130 -16.86 3.85 -0.54
C ASP A 130 -17.64 3.99 -1.87
N ILE A 131 -17.54 3.00 -2.78
CA ILE A 131 -18.17 3.04 -4.10
C ILE A 131 -19.38 2.09 -4.12
N ASP A 132 -20.54 2.69 -4.38
CA ASP A 132 -21.82 1.97 -4.52
C ASP A 132 -21.70 0.83 -5.55
N GLU A 133 -22.31 -0.32 -5.23
CA GLU A 133 -22.15 -1.57 -5.97
C GLU A 133 -22.51 -1.43 -7.46
N ASP A 134 -23.54 -0.64 -7.78
CA ASP A 134 -23.98 -0.35 -9.15
C ASP A 134 -23.04 0.61 -9.91
N GLU A 135 -22.21 1.39 -9.21
CA GLU A 135 -21.18 2.25 -9.79
C GLU A 135 -19.82 1.56 -9.96
N GLN A 136 -19.57 0.45 -9.26
CA GLN A 136 -18.27 -0.22 -9.25
C GLN A 136 -17.76 -0.60 -10.64
N ASP A 137 -18.62 -1.12 -11.51
CA ASP A 137 -18.22 -1.51 -12.87
C ASP A 137 -17.88 -0.32 -13.76
N LYS A 138 -18.58 0.81 -13.55
CA LYS A 138 -18.28 2.07 -14.23
C LYS A 138 -16.94 2.62 -13.73
N PHE A 139 -16.68 2.54 -12.43
CA PHE A 139 -15.41 2.94 -11.83
C PHE A 139 -14.24 2.08 -12.32
N ARG A 140 -14.36 0.76 -12.35
CA ARG A 140 -13.35 -0.15 -12.93
C ARG A 140 -13.01 0.22 -14.38
N ARG A 141 -14.04 0.48 -15.20
CA ARG A 141 -13.87 0.95 -16.59
C ARG A 141 -13.20 2.32 -16.67
N GLN A 142 -13.43 3.22 -15.72
CA GLN A 142 -12.71 4.49 -15.65
C GLN A 142 -11.21 4.26 -15.42
N ILE A 143 -10.84 3.50 -14.38
CA ILE A 143 -9.43 3.21 -14.07
C ILE A 143 -8.73 2.52 -15.24
N GLN A 144 -9.39 1.55 -15.89
CA GLN A 144 -8.86 0.89 -17.09
C GLN A 144 -8.62 1.88 -18.25
N ARG A 145 -9.55 2.81 -18.50
CA ARG A 145 -9.37 3.85 -19.53
C ARG A 145 -8.22 4.79 -19.17
N GLU A 146 -8.06 5.15 -17.90
CA GLU A 146 -6.94 5.98 -17.44
C GLU A 146 -5.59 5.28 -17.73
N ILE A 147 -5.45 4.01 -17.37
CA ILE A 147 -4.26 3.19 -17.66
C ILE A 147 -3.90 3.23 -19.16
N LEU A 148 -4.90 3.00 -20.03
CA LEU A 148 -4.70 3.02 -21.47
C LEU A 148 -4.35 4.42 -21.99
N SER A 149 -5.06 5.45 -21.53
CA SER A 149 -4.86 6.83 -21.98
C SER A 149 -3.49 7.39 -21.59
N PHE A 150 -3.02 7.07 -20.39
CA PHE A 150 -1.71 7.45 -19.90
C PHE A 150 -0.58 6.55 -20.41
N LYS A 151 -0.94 5.45 -21.10
CA LYS A 151 0.00 4.48 -21.70
C LYS A 151 0.93 3.87 -20.66
N LEU A 152 0.37 3.47 -19.51
CA LEU A 152 1.12 2.91 -18.40
C LEU A 152 1.64 1.51 -18.74
N LYS A 153 2.97 1.35 -18.82
CA LYS A 153 3.58 0.13 -19.41
C LYS A 153 4.06 -0.88 -18.39
N CYS A 154 4.60 -0.42 -17.27
CA CYS A 154 5.22 -1.30 -16.27
C CYS A 154 4.23 -1.76 -15.19
N LYS A 155 2.95 -1.36 -15.31
CA LYS A 155 1.86 -1.87 -14.48
C LYS A 155 1.72 -3.39 -14.65
N LYS A 156 1.79 -4.14 -13.55
CA LYS A 156 1.53 -5.59 -13.50
C LYS A 156 0.06 -5.87 -13.22
N ASN A 157 -0.40 -5.62 -12.00
CA ASN A 157 -1.77 -5.88 -11.58
C ASN A 157 -2.55 -4.60 -11.23
N VAL A 158 -3.86 -4.74 -11.14
CA VAL A 158 -4.77 -3.74 -10.56
C VAL A 158 -5.67 -4.48 -9.59
N PHE A 159 -5.69 -4.05 -8.33
CA PHE A 159 -6.52 -4.62 -7.27
C PHE A 159 -7.56 -3.60 -6.83
N PHE A 160 -8.81 -4.03 -6.68
CA PHE A 160 -9.92 -3.22 -6.17
C PHE A 160 -10.36 -3.77 -4.81
N LEU A 161 -10.01 -3.07 -3.74
CA LEU A 161 -10.17 -3.59 -2.39
C LEU A 161 -10.35 -2.50 -1.33
N SER A 162 -10.58 -2.94 -0.10
CA SER A 162 -10.56 -2.08 1.08
C SER A 162 -9.59 -2.64 2.11
N ALA A 163 -8.59 -1.84 2.51
CA ALA A 163 -7.71 -2.19 3.62
C ALA A 163 -8.44 -2.19 4.98
N SER A 164 -9.55 -1.45 5.10
CA SER A 164 -10.39 -1.44 6.31
C SER A 164 -11.29 -2.67 6.40
N TYR A 165 -11.66 -3.25 5.25
CA TYR A 165 -12.50 -4.44 5.16
C TYR A 165 -11.89 -5.56 4.28
N PRO A 166 -10.67 -6.06 4.59
CA PRO A 166 -9.97 -7.03 3.74
C PRO A 166 -10.80 -8.24 3.30
N ARG A 167 -11.59 -8.80 4.24
CA ARG A 167 -12.39 -10.02 4.02
C ARG A 167 -13.53 -9.85 3.01
N MET A 168 -14.00 -8.62 2.80
CA MET A 168 -15.11 -8.35 1.87
C MET A 168 -14.65 -8.31 0.41
N PHE A 169 -13.34 -8.16 0.15
CA PHE A 169 -12.81 -7.94 -1.19
C PHE A 169 -11.88 -9.08 -1.59
N SER A 170 -12.30 -9.92 -2.53
CA SER A 170 -11.50 -11.07 -3.02
C SER A 170 -10.13 -10.67 -3.58
N ASP A 171 -9.98 -9.44 -4.08
CA ASP A 171 -8.72 -8.90 -4.56
C ASP A 171 -7.67 -8.71 -3.44
N TRP A 172 -8.09 -8.61 -2.17
CA TRP A 172 -7.18 -8.60 -1.03
C TRP A 172 -6.33 -9.87 -1.00
N LEU A 173 -6.97 -11.04 -1.03
CA LEU A 173 -6.28 -12.32 -0.97
C LEU A 173 -5.38 -12.53 -2.21
N LYS A 174 -5.84 -12.13 -3.39
CA LYS A 174 -5.02 -12.16 -4.62
C LYS A 174 -3.78 -11.27 -4.50
N MET A 175 -3.93 -10.08 -3.93
CA MET A 175 -2.82 -9.17 -3.70
C MET A 175 -1.83 -9.78 -2.69
N VAL A 176 -2.31 -10.30 -1.55
CA VAL A 176 -1.45 -10.94 -0.55
C VAL A 176 -0.70 -12.12 -1.14
N HIS A 177 -1.35 -13.00 -1.90
CA HIS A 177 -0.67 -14.10 -2.60
C HIS A 177 0.40 -13.58 -3.56
N HIS A 178 0.08 -12.63 -4.44
CA HIS A 178 1.07 -12.02 -5.34
C HIS A 178 2.27 -11.42 -4.58
N LEU A 179 2.03 -10.76 -3.45
CA LEU A 179 3.08 -10.17 -2.62
C LEU A 179 3.94 -11.23 -1.91
N THR A 180 3.40 -12.42 -1.65
CA THR A 180 4.01 -13.48 -0.84
C THR A 180 4.39 -14.72 -1.63
N GLU A 181 4.07 -14.83 -2.92
CA GLU A 181 4.32 -16.01 -3.75
C GLU A 181 5.83 -16.31 -3.96
N GLU A 182 6.71 -15.35 -3.66
CA GLU A 182 8.16 -15.61 -3.51
C GLU A 182 8.54 -16.24 -2.14
N CYS A 183 7.58 -16.48 -1.24
CA CYS A 183 7.76 -16.85 0.17
C CYS A 183 6.95 -18.06 0.67
N LEU A 184 6.10 -18.71 -0.14
CA LEU A 184 5.14 -19.69 0.38
C LEU A 184 5.70 -21.11 0.56
N ASP A 185 5.93 -21.45 1.83
CA ASP A 185 5.27 -22.60 2.46
C ASP A 185 3.99 -22.05 3.12
N TYR A 186 2.85 -22.70 2.88
CA TYR A 186 1.48 -22.17 2.93
C TYR A 186 0.83 -22.05 4.32
N ASP A 187 1.51 -22.43 5.41
CA ASP A 187 0.84 -22.74 6.69
C ASP A 187 0.84 -21.61 7.76
N ASP A 188 1.42 -20.44 7.50
CA ASP A 188 1.72 -19.44 8.56
C ASP A 188 0.69 -18.27 8.65
N TYR A 189 0.05 -17.90 7.54
CA TYR A 189 -0.84 -16.73 7.49
C TYR A 189 -2.24 -16.98 8.05
N THR A 190 -2.77 -18.20 7.86
CA THR A 190 -4.10 -18.56 8.37
C THR A 190 -4.12 -18.76 9.88
N ALA A 191 -3.01 -19.23 10.46
CA ALA A 191 -2.86 -19.49 11.90
C ALA A 191 -2.81 -18.19 12.73
N THR A 192 -1.99 -17.23 12.32
CA THR A 192 -1.84 -15.93 13.00
C THR A 192 -3.12 -15.08 13.00
N TYR A 193 -3.90 -15.15 11.92
CA TYR A 193 -5.19 -14.46 11.83
C TYR A 193 -6.33 -15.15 12.59
N THR A 194 -6.25 -16.45 12.86
CA THR A 194 -7.26 -17.15 13.68
C THR A 194 -6.98 -17.04 15.18
N GLU A 195 -5.71 -16.99 15.59
CA GLU A 195 -5.33 -16.79 17.00
C GLU A 195 -5.73 -15.41 17.52
N SER A 196 -5.56 -14.35 16.71
CA SER A 196 -5.94 -12.98 17.10
C SER A 196 -7.46 -12.77 17.28
N GLU A 197 -8.31 -13.57 16.63
CA GLU A 197 -9.77 -13.53 16.87
C GLU A 197 -10.12 -14.18 18.21
N SER A 198 -9.47 -15.29 18.57
CA SER A 198 -9.72 -15.99 19.85
C SER A 198 -9.37 -15.17 21.08
N GLU A 199 -8.32 -14.34 21.03
CA GLU A 199 -7.96 -13.44 22.14
C GLU A 199 -8.87 -12.20 22.23
N SER A 200 -9.51 -11.81 21.14
CA SER A 200 -10.42 -10.65 21.13
C SER A 200 -11.83 -10.99 21.66
N GLU A 201 -12.32 -12.21 21.45
CA GLU A 201 -13.61 -12.68 21.97
C GLU A 201 -13.56 -13.01 23.48
N LEU A 202 -12.39 -13.45 23.99
CA LEU A 202 -12.21 -13.73 25.42
C LEU A 202 -12.21 -12.49 26.32
N ASN A 203 -11.94 -11.30 25.75
CA ASN A 203 -11.85 -10.04 26.52
C ASN A 203 -13.17 -9.24 26.54
N SER A 204 -14.23 -9.66 25.83
CA SER A 204 -15.53 -9.00 25.87
C SER A 204 -16.49 -9.54 26.95
N ASP A 205 -16.20 -10.70 27.54
CA ASP A 205 -17.12 -11.38 28.47
C ASP A 205 -16.84 -11.13 29.98
N SER A 206 -15.85 -10.31 30.34
CA SER A 206 -15.50 -10.08 31.76
C SER A 206 -16.01 -8.75 32.34
N SER A 207 -17.14 -8.21 31.86
CA SER A 207 -17.79 -7.04 32.47
C SER A 207 -19.29 -7.22 32.69
N SER A 208 -19.67 -8.25 33.46
CA SER A 208 -20.93 -8.20 34.20
C SER A 208 -20.83 -9.03 35.48
N SER A 209 -20.76 -8.35 36.64
CA SER A 209 -21.38 -8.74 37.92
C SER A 209 -20.77 -7.98 39.11
N SER A 210 -21.62 -7.21 39.80
CA SER A 210 -21.71 -6.98 41.26
C SER A 210 -22.61 -5.75 41.44
N ASP A 211 -23.92 -5.95 41.59
CA ASP A 211 -24.67 -6.34 42.79
C ASP A 211 -24.91 -5.21 43.80
N THR A 212 -26.22 -5.01 44.02
CA THR A 212 -26.95 -4.72 45.27
C THR A 212 -26.85 -3.34 45.95
N ASP A 213 -28.05 -2.75 46.06
CA ASP A 213 -28.72 -2.20 47.25
C ASP A 213 -28.01 -1.15 48.13
N ASP A 214 -28.62 0.03 48.28
CA ASP A 214 -28.97 0.57 49.61
C ASP A 214 -29.81 1.88 49.52
N ASP A 215 -30.92 1.84 50.26
CA ASP A 215 -31.69 2.89 50.96
C ASP A 215 -31.63 4.39 50.55
N ASN A 216 -32.80 4.96 50.23
CA ASN A 216 -33.54 5.92 51.09
C ASN A 216 -34.93 6.27 50.52
#